data_AF-A0A946TTQ6-F1
#
_entry.id   AF-A0A946TTQ6-F1
#
_cell.length_a   1.000
_cell.length_b   1.000
_cell.length_c   1.000
_cell.angle_alpha   90.00
_cell.angle_beta   90.00
_cell.angle_gamma   90.00
#
_symmetry.space_group_name_H-M   'P 1'
#
loop_
_entity.id
_entity.type
_entity.pdbx_description
1 polymer ?
#
loop_
_entity_poly.entity_id
_entity_poly.type
_entity_poly.pdbx_seq_one_letter_code
_entity_poly.pdbx_strand_id
1 'polypeptide(L)'
;MNQLITANLLEPGNLQLIIGGIALVIIIAIVAIFGGFFKIWLRAKVSGAPVSFGTLIAMWLRKVPNSLIVDGRITAFKAGLDYSTDNLEAHYLAGGNVGDVVLSLVAADKAGISLDWERACAIDLAVKGTGKTVLEAVRTSINPAVIDCPNPSSGKDKIEAVAR
;
A
#
# COMPACT_ATOMS: atom_id res chain seq x y z
N MET A 1 -33.58 -14.41 -41.80
CA MET A 1 -32.58 -13.36 -41.51
C MET A 1 -31.50 -13.76 -40.51
N ASN A 2 -31.73 -14.74 -39.62
CA ASN A 2 -30.68 -15.26 -38.71
C ASN A 2 -29.78 -16.36 -39.30
N GLN A 3 -30.19 -17.02 -40.39
CA GLN A 3 -29.44 -18.12 -41.04
C GLN A 3 -28.27 -17.63 -41.92
N LEU A 4 -28.33 -16.38 -42.42
CA LEU A 4 -27.27 -15.78 -43.25
C LEU A 4 -26.13 -15.19 -42.41
N ILE A 5 -26.43 -14.79 -41.16
CA ILE A 5 -25.42 -14.31 -40.21
C ILE A 5 -24.61 -15.49 -39.68
N THR A 6 -25.24 -16.64 -39.41
CA THR A 6 -24.54 -17.86 -39.01
C THR A 6 -23.70 -18.47 -40.13
N ALA A 7 -24.11 -18.33 -41.40
CA ALA A 7 -23.33 -18.83 -42.55
C ALA A 7 -22.04 -18.03 -42.81
N ASN A 8 -22.07 -16.70 -42.65
CA ASN A 8 -20.88 -15.84 -42.79
C ASN A 8 -19.87 -15.97 -41.64
N LEU A 9 -20.29 -16.47 -40.47
CA LEU A 9 -19.38 -16.75 -39.35
C LEU A 9 -18.56 -18.04 -39.54
N LEU A 10 -18.96 -18.93 -40.46
CA LEU A 10 -18.34 -20.22 -40.75
C LEU A 10 -17.46 -20.21 -42.01
N GLU A 11 -17.35 -19.08 -42.72
CA GLU A 11 -16.33 -18.92 -43.77
C GLU A 11 -14.93 -18.91 -43.12
N PRO A 12 -13.96 -19.70 -43.61
CA PRO A 12 -12.63 -19.79 -43.00
C PRO A 12 -11.91 -18.43 -42.93
N GLY A 13 -12.25 -17.49 -43.81
CA GLY A 13 -11.72 -16.12 -43.79
C GLY A 13 -12.19 -15.27 -42.62
N ASN A 14 -13.48 -15.35 -42.25
CA ASN A 14 -14.04 -14.60 -41.11
C ASN A 14 -13.64 -15.24 -39.78
N LEU A 15 -13.52 -16.57 -39.73
CA LEU A 15 -13.03 -17.28 -38.56
C LEU A 15 -11.56 -16.94 -38.25
N GLN A 16 -10.70 -16.79 -39.26
CA GLN A 16 -9.31 -16.34 -39.09
C GLN A 16 -9.21 -14.89 -38.61
N LEU A 17 -10.09 -14.00 -39.06
CA LEU A 17 -10.16 -12.62 -38.57
C LEU A 17 -10.65 -12.54 -37.11
N ILE A 18 -11.62 -13.37 -36.72
CA ILE A 18 -12.11 -13.46 -35.34
C ILE A 18 -11.03 -14.05 -34.42
N ILE A 19 -10.38 -15.14 -34.82
CA ILE A 19 -9.27 -15.75 -34.07
C ILE A 19 -8.07 -14.78 -33.98
N GLY A 20 -7.73 -14.11 -35.08
CA GLY A 20 -6.67 -13.09 -35.11
C GLY A 20 -6.98 -11.89 -34.22
N GLY A 21 -8.23 -11.41 -34.22
CA GLY A 21 -8.70 -10.35 -33.34
C GLY A 21 -8.64 -10.74 -31.86
N ILE A 22 -9.08 -11.95 -31.51
CA ILE A 22 -9.01 -12.49 -30.14
C ILE A 22 -7.53 -12.66 -29.71
N ALA A 23 -6.67 -13.21 -30.57
CA ALA A 23 -5.25 -13.35 -30.29
C ALA A 23 -4.57 -12.00 -30.05
N LEU A 24 -4.91 -10.97 -30.83
CA LEU A 24 -4.39 -9.61 -30.65
C LEU A 24 -4.83 -9.02 -29.30
N VAL A 25 -6.10 -9.18 -28.92
CA VAL A 25 -6.61 -8.72 -27.62
C VAL A 25 -5.90 -9.42 -26.45
N ILE A 26 -5.66 -10.73 -26.56
CA ILE A 26 -4.92 -11.50 -25.55
C ILE A 26 -3.47 -11.00 -25.43
N ILE A 27 -2.79 -10.77 -26.56
CA ILE A 27 -1.42 -10.24 -26.58
C ILE A 27 -1.37 -8.86 -25.91
N ILE A 28 -2.31 -7.96 -26.24
CA ILE A 28 -2.39 -6.63 -25.62
C ILE A 28 -2.61 -6.75 -24.10
N ALA A 29 -3.49 -7.66 -23.65
CA ALA A 29 -3.73 -7.89 -22.24
C ALA A 29 -2.47 -8.40 -21.52
N ILE A 30 -1.74 -9.33 -22.11
CA ILE A 30 -0.46 -9.83 -21.57
C ILE A 30 0.56 -8.71 -21.48
N VAL A 31 0.74 -7.91 -22.53
CA VAL A 31 1.68 -6.78 -22.54
C VAL A 31 1.30 -5.73 -21.50
N ALA A 32 0.01 -5.46 -21.31
CA ALA A 32 -0.46 -4.52 -20.28
C ALA A 32 -0.12 -5.01 -18.86
N ILE A 33 -0.30 -6.30 -18.59
CA ILE A 33 0.05 -6.91 -17.30
C ILE A 33 1.57 -6.83 -17.08
N PHE A 34 2.39 -7.32 -18.03
CA PHE A 34 3.85 -7.26 -17.93
C PHE A 34 4.38 -5.83 -17.82
N GLY A 35 3.76 -4.87 -18.54
CA GLY A 35 4.07 -3.45 -18.45
C GLY A 35 3.81 -2.87 -17.06
N GLY A 36 2.80 -3.34 -16.33
CA GLY A 36 2.54 -2.96 -14.94
C GLY A 36 3.67 -3.37 -14.00
N PHE A 37 4.10 -4.62 -14.06
CA PHE A 37 5.23 -5.14 -13.26
C PHE A 37 6.54 -4.42 -13.60
N PHE A 38 6.80 -4.18 -14.88
CA PHE A 38 8.00 -3.49 -15.33
C PHE A 38 8.08 -2.06 -14.79
N LYS A 39 6.95 -1.33 -14.79
CA LYS A 39 6.86 0.03 -14.21
C LYS A 39 7.21 0.04 -12.72
N ILE A 40 6.68 -0.90 -11.93
CA ILE A 40 6.94 -1.00 -10.49
C ILE A 40 8.41 -1.32 -10.24
N TRP A 41 8.96 -2.30 -10.95
CA TRP A 41 10.38 -2.67 -10.84
C TRP A 41 11.31 -1.51 -11.20
N LEU A 42 11.02 -0.79 -12.30
CA LEU A 42 11.80 0.35 -12.73
C LEU A 42 11.77 1.47 -11.67
N ARG A 43 10.60 1.73 -11.07
CA ARG A 43 10.45 2.72 -9.99
C ARG A 43 11.30 2.36 -8.76
N ALA A 44 11.31 1.08 -8.37
CA ALA A 44 12.14 0.57 -7.27
C ALA A 44 13.63 0.77 -7.55
N LYS A 45 14.07 0.38 -8.75
CA LYS A 45 15.48 0.47 -9.18
C LYS A 45 15.99 1.91 -9.25
N VAL A 46 15.21 2.81 -9.86
CA VAL A 46 15.57 4.25 -9.98
C VAL A 46 15.60 4.93 -8.62
N SER A 47 14.80 4.46 -7.67
CA SER A 47 14.75 5.02 -6.30
C SER A 47 15.85 4.50 -5.37
N GLY A 48 16.75 3.63 -5.84
CA GLY A 48 17.83 3.08 -5.03
C GLY A 48 17.43 1.93 -4.10
N ALA A 49 16.16 1.49 -4.14
CA ALA A 49 15.66 0.36 -3.36
C ALA A 49 15.39 -0.84 -4.29
N PRO A 50 16.44 -1.56 -4.75
CA PRO A 50 16.26 -2.63 -5.73
C PRO A 50 15.42 -3.77 -5.15
N VAL A 51 14.33 -4.10 -5.83
CA VAL A 51 13.52 -5.29 -5.58
C VAL A 51 13.76 -6.27 -6.71
N SER A 52 14.05 -7.53 -6.38
CA SER A 52 14.30 -8.56 -7.38
C SER A 52 13.01 -8.91 -8.13
N PHE A 53 13.11 -9.26 -9.42
CA PHE A 53 11.96 -9.76 -10.18
C PHE A 53 11.35 -11.01 -9.53
N GLY A 54 12.19 -11.88 -8.95
CA GLY A 54 11.73 -13.06 -8.22
C GLY A 54 10.86 -12.70 -7.01
N THR A 55 11.22 -11.66 -6.26
CA THR A 55 10.42 -11.17 -5.13
C THR A 55 9.08 -10.61 -5.59
N LEU A 56 9.04 -9.84 -6.69
CA LEU A 56 7.78 -9.31 -7.23
C LEU A 56 6.82 -10.41 -7.69
N ILE A 57 7.35 -11.49 -8.27
CA ILE A 57 6.58 -12.68 -8.65
C ILE A 57 6.10 -13.42 -7.39
N ALA A 58 6.95 -13.56 -6.37
CA ALA A 58 6.60 -14.19 -5.10
C ALA A 58 5.47 -13.43 -4.37
N MET A 59 5.51 -12.09 -4.34
CA MET A 59 4.42 -11.27 -3.81
C MET A 59 3.10 -11.52 -4.54
N TRP A 60 3.16 -11.59 -5.88
CA TRP A 60 1.99 -11.82 -6.70
C TRP A 60 1.36 -13.19 -6.41
N LEU A 61 2.18 -14.24 -6.25
CA LEU A 61 1.71 -15.57 -5.85
C LEU A 61 1.07 -15.57 -4.46
N ARG A 62 1.63 -14.82 -3.51
CA ARG A 62 1.07 -14.63 -2.16
C ARG A 62 -0.14 -13.70 -2.11
N LYS A 63 -0.60 -13.17 -3.26
CA LYS A 63 -1.66 -12.16 -3.38
C LYS A 63 -1.41 -10.87 -2.56
N VAL A 64 -0.15 -10.48 -2.41
CA VAL A 64 0.23 -9.22 -1.76
C VAL A 64 0.30 -8.11 -2.83
N PRO A 65 -0.27 -6.91 -2.60
CA PRO A 65 -0.20 -5.79 -3.52
C PRO A 65 1.23 -5.25 -3.60
N ASN A 66 1.96 -5.71 -4.61
CA ASN A 66 3.34 -5.35 -4.89
C ASN A 66 3.57 -3.84 -5.07
N SER A 67 2.62 -3.06 -5.60
CA SER A 67 2.75 -1.59 -5.66
C SER A 67 2.88 -0.96 -4.28
N LEU A 68 2.04 -1.36 -3.31
CA LEU A 68 2.01 -0.79 -1.96
C LEU A 68 3.34 -1.06 -1.23
N ILE A 69 3.83 -2.29 -1.31
CA ILE A 69 5.08 -2.70 -0.65
C ILE A 69 6.29 -1.99 -1.24
N VAL A 70 6.35 -1.88 -2.57
CA VAL A 70 7.45 -1.18 -3.25
C VAL A 70 7.43 0.31 -2.93
N ASP A 71 6.27 0.95 -2.97
CA ASP A 71 6.14 2.38 -2.65
C ASP A 71 6.48 2.67 -1.17
N GLY A 72 6.07 1.78 -0.26
CA GLY A 72 6.47 1.82 1.15
C GLY A 72 7.99 1.69 1.33
N ARG A 73 8.61 0.70 0.66
CA ARG A 73 10.07 0.51 0.72
C ARG A 73 10.84 1.71 0.15
N ILE A 74 10.39 2.27 -0.96
CA ILE A 74 11.00 3.47 -1.55
C ILE A 74 10.95 4.64 -0.55
N THR A 75 9.82 4.80 0.14
CA THR A 75 9.63 5.87 1.12
C THR A 75 10.55 5.70 2.33
N ALA A 76 10.64 4.48 2.87
CA ALA A 76 11.55 4.15 3.97
C ALA A 76 13.02 4.40 3.58
N PHE A 77 13.44 3.86 2.43
CA PHE A 77 14.82 3.98 1.96
C PHE A 77 15.23 5.43 1.73
N LYS A 78 14.35 6.25 1.14
CA LYS A 78 14.60 7.70 0.96
C LYS A 78 14.64 8.48 2.27
N ALA A 79 14.04 7.97 3.34
CA ALA A 79 14.14 8.54 4.67
C ALA A 79 15.39 8.07 5.44
N GLY A 80 16.22 7.20 4.86
CA GLY A 80 17.39 6.63 5.53
C GLY A 80 17.08 5.38 6.36
N LEU A 81 15.85 4.86 6.28
CA LEU A 81 15.43 3.64 6.96
C LEU A 81 15.44 2.46 5.99
N ASP A 82 16.40 1.54 6.14
CA ASP A 82 16.47 0.36 5.27
C ASP A 82 15.76 -0.84 5.92
N TYR A 83 14.53 -1.09 5.48
CA TYR A 83 13.76 -2.27 5.88
C TYR A 83 13.64 -3.27 4.74
N SER A 84 13.75 -4.56 5.09
CA SER A 84 13.62 -5.64 4.11
C SER A 84 12.22 -5.66 3.52
N THR A 85 12.12 -5.99 2.24
CA THR A 85 10.82 -6.19 1.58
C THR A 85 10.00 -7.27 2.27
N ASP A 86 10.66 -8.32 2.77
CA ASP A 86 10.01 -9.43 3.46
C ASP A 86 9.33 -8.98 4.77
N ASN A 87 9.90 -8.02 5.51
CA ASN A 87 9.28 -7.48 6.72
C ASN A 87 8.00 -6.70 6.40
N LEU A 88 8.01 -5.90 5.33
CA LEU A 88 6.83 -5.17 4.85
C LEU A 88 5.74 -6.14 4.38
N GLU A 89 6.11 -7.20 3.66
CA GLU A 89 5.20 -8.26 3.24
C GLU A 89 4.59 -8.99 4.45
N ALA A 90 5.41 -9.36 5.43
CA ALA A 90 4.96 -10.05 6.64
C ALA A 90 3.93 -9.21 7.42
N HIS A 91 4.19 -7.91 7.58
CA HIS A 91 3.25 -7.00 8.24
C HIS A 91 1.93 -6.86 7.46
N TYR A 92 1.99 -6.78 6.13
CA TYR A 92 0.80 -6.76 5.29
C TYR A 92 -0.02 -8.05 5.42
N LEU A 93 0.65 -9.21 5.45
CA LEU A 93 0.00 -10.52 5.60
C LEU A 93 -0.59 -10.72 7.01
N ALA A 94 0.01 -10.13 8.05
CA ALA A 94 -0.61 -10.02 9.37
C ALA A 94 -1.87 -9.12 9.37
N GLY A 95 -2.11 -8.42 8.26
CA GLY A 95 -3.26 -7.54 8.04
C GLY A 95 -3.08 -6.16 8.65
N GLY A 96 -1.84 -5.70 8.81
CA GLY A 96 -1.53 -4.31 9.18
C GLY A 96 -1.45 -3.37 7.99
N ASN A 97 -1.40 -2.06 8.25
CA ASN A 97 -1.22 -1.02 7.25
C ASN A 97 0.27 -0.62 7.12
N VAL A 98 0.93 -1.16 6.10
CA VAL A 98 2.34 -0.87 5.80
C VAL A 98 2.59 0.62 5.53
N GLY A 99 1.64 1.31 4.88
CA GLY A 99 1.79 2.72 4.52
C GLY A 99 1.85 3.61 5.77
N ASP A 100 0.93 3.39 6.71
CA ASP A 100 0.86 4.15 7.96
C ASP A 100 2.07 3.88 8.85
N VAL A 101 2.51 2.61 8.94
CA VAL A 101 3.70 2.23 9.71
C VAL A 101 4.95 2.91 9.15
N VAL A 102 5.20 2.82 7.84
CA VAL A 102 6.36 3.47 7.22
C VAL A 102 6.32 4.99 7.44
N LEU A 103 5.18 5.64 7.21
CA LEU A 103 5.05 7.09 7.44
C LEU A 103 5.27 7.46 8.90
N SER A 104 4.80 6.64 9.84
CA SER A 104 4.98 6.87 11.27
C SER A 104 6.45 6.76 11.68
N LEU A 105 7.19 5.78 11.14
CA LEU A 105 8.62 5.62 11.39
C LEU A 105 9.43 6.79 10.83
N VAL A 106 9.11 7.24 9.61
CA VAL A 106 9.77 8.42 9.02
C VAL A 106 9.49 9.68 9.83
N ALA A 107 8.27 9.84 10.35
CA ALA A 107 7.92 10.96 11.20
C ALA A 107 8.62 10.90 12.57
N ALA A 108 8.69 9.71 13.17
CA ALA A 108 9.36 9.48 14.45
C ALA A 108 10.86 9.76 14.35
N ASP A 109 11.53 9.23 13.32
CA ASP A 109 12.96 9.43 13.07
C ASP A 109 13.32 10.92 12.94
N LYS A 110 12.54 11.65 12.12
CA LYS A 110 12.72 13.11 11.95
C LYS A 110 12.43 13.93 13.21
N ALA A 111 11.59 13.42 14.11
CA ALA A 111 11.29 14.05 15.38
C ALA A 111 12.22 13.60 16.53
N GLY A 112 13.19 12.72 16.27
CA GLY A 112 14.08 12.18 17.29
C GLY A 112 13.38 11.24 18.29
N ILE A 113 12.25 10.64 17.91
CA ILE A 113 11.53 9.67 18.72
C ILE A 113 12.06 8.27 18.38
N SER A 114 12.56 7.55 19.38
CA SER A 114 13.00 6.16 19.21
C SER A 114 11.79 5.24 19.01
N LEU A 115 11.43 4.97 17.75
CA LEU A 115 10.39 4.01 17.38
C LEU A 115 10.99 2.94 16.49
N ASP A 116 10.99 1.71 16.99
CA ASP A 116 11.47 0.55 16.25
C ASP A 116 10.39 -0.05 15.33
N TRP A 117 10.80 -0.76 14.27
CA TRP A 117 9.91 -1.40 13.31
C TRP A 117 8.94 -2.37 13.97
N GLU A 118 9.43 -3.28 14.82
CA GLU A 118 8.57 -4.28 15.48
C GLU A 118 7.55 -3.60 16.38
N ARG A 119 7.96 -2.52 17.05
CA ARG A 119 7.08 -1.74 17.93
C ARG A 119 6.00 -1.00 17.13
N ALA A 120 6.36 -0.40 16.00
CA ALA A 120 5.40 0.26 15.13
C ALA A 120 4.36 -0.74 14.57
N CYS A 121 4.82 -1.91 14.12
CA CYS A 121 3.95 -3.01 13.69
C CYS A 121 3.02 -3.50 14.82
N ALA A 122 3.54 -3.67 16.03
CA ALA A 122 2.75 -4.10 17.18
C ALA A 122 1.66 -3.08 17.54
N ILE A 123 1.97 -1.77 17.50
CA ILE A 123 0.98 -0.71 17.74
C ILE A 123 -0.08 -0.73 16.64
N ASP A 124 0.30 -0.87 15.37
CA ASP A 124 -0.63 -0.92 14.24
C ASP A 124 -1.64 -2.06 14.39
N LEU A 125 -1.15 -3.26 14.72
CA LEU A 125 -1.98 -4.44 14.94
C LEU A 125 -2.86 -4.29 16.19
N ALA A 126 -2.36 -3.67 17.25
CA ALA A 126 -3.13 -3.44 18.49
C ALA A 126 -4.26 -2.42 18.30
N VAL A 127 -4.07 -1.45 17.41
CA VAL A 127 -5.01 -0.36 17.14
C VAL A 127 -6.04 -0.77 16.07
N LYS A 128 -5.84 -1.90 15.41
CA LYS A 128 -6.73 -2.43 14.38
C LYS A 128 -8.17 -2.60 14.89
N GLY A 129 -9.10 -1.90 14.26
CA GLY A 129 -10.52 -1.87 14.63
C GLY A 129 -10.91 -0.70 15.54
N THR A 130 -9.94 0.08 16.01
CA THR A 130 -10.19 1.38 16.63
C THR A 130 -10.10 2.49 15.59
N GLY A 131 -10.66 3.66 15.86
CA GLY A 131 -10.57 4.82 14.96
C GLY A 131 -9.22 5.55 14.98
N LYS A 132 -8.18 4.96 15.60
CA LYS A 132 -6.84 5.54 15.76
C LYS A 132 -5.86 4.89 14.80
N THR A 133 -4.70 5.51 14.59
CA THR A 133 -3.62 4.96 13.76
C THR A 133 -2.26 5.17 14.43
N VAL A 134 -1.26 4.37 14.06
CA VAL A 134 0.13 4.57 14.55
C VAL A 134 0.65 5.96 14.16
N LEU A 135 0.31 6.40 12.95
CA LEU A 135 0.69 7.72 12.44
C LEU A 135 0.12 8.85 13.30
N GLU A 136 -1.13 8.75 13.72
CA GLU A 136 -1.76 9.72 14.63
C GLU A 136 -1.10 9.72 16.01
N ALA A 137 -0.76 8.55 16.55
CA ALA A 137 -0.05 8.43 17.82
C ALA A 137 1.32 9.14 17.77
N VAL A 138 2.10 8.90 16.71
CA VAL A 138 3.39 9.59 16.51
C VAL A 138 3.19 11.09 16.35
N ARG A 139 2.23 11.54 15.53
CA ARG A 139 1.93 12.97 15.35
C ARG A 139 1.55 13.66 16.65
N THR A 140 0.75 13.00 17.48
CA THR A 140 0.34 13.52 18.80
C THR A 140 1.53 13.61 19.75
N SER A 141 2.52 12.71 19.62
CA SER A 141 3.77 12.80 20.38
C SER A 141 4.64 13.99 19.95
N ILE A 142 4.55 14.43 18.69
CA ILE A 142 5.32 15.57 18.15
C ILE A 142 4.61 16.89 18.45
N ASN A 143 3.30 16.92 18.23
CA ASN A 143 2.44 18.07 18.49
C ASN A 143 1.31 17.63 19.43
N PRO A 144 1.47 17.80 20.74
CA PRO A 144 0.48 17.35 21.72
C PRO A 144 -0.85 18.10 21.54
N ALA A 145 -1.95 17.37 21.65
CA ALA A 145 -3.27 17.98 21.67
C ALA A 145 -3.42 18.81 22.95
N VAL A 146 -3.67 20.11 22.79
CA VAL A 146 -3.92 21.03 23.90
C VAL A 146 -5.41 20.93 24.27
N ILE A 147 -5.69 20.60 25.53
CA ILE A 147 -7.04 20.63 26.08
C ILE A 147 -7.18 21.95 26.84
N ASP A 148 -7.97 22.87 26.29
CA ASP A 148 -8.24 24.15 26.95
C ASP A 148 -9.00 23.93 28.25
N CYS A 149 -8.43 24.40 29.35
CA CYS A 149 -9.12 24.41 30.63
C CYS A 149 -10.18 25.53 30.65
N PRO A 150 -11.39 25.27 31.20
CA PRO A 150 -12.39 26.31 31.37
C PRO A 150 -11.86 27.41 32.30
N ASN A 151 -12.25 28.66 32.03
CA ASN A 151 -11.81 29.82 32.82
C ASN A 151 -12.19 29.62 34.30
N PRO A 152 -11.26 29.76 35.26
CA PRO A 152 -11.54 29.62 36.68
C PRO A 152 -12.62 30.60 37.21
N SER A 153 -12.83 31.73 36.54
CA SER A 153 -13.90 32.67 36.88
C SER A 153 -15.30 32.25 36.42
N SER A 154 -15.41 31.20 35.60
CA SER A 154 -16.71 30.70 35.09
C SER A 154 -17.47 29.82 36.09
N GLY A 155 -16.89 29.55 37.27
CA GLY A 155 -17.51 28.75 38.34
C GLY A 155 -17.58 27.25 38.05
N LYS A 156 -17.05 26.79 36.91
CA LYS A 156 -16.95 25.37 36.56
C LYS A 156 -15.57 24.83 36.93
N ASP A 157 -15.48 24.21 38.10
CA ASP A 157 -14.25 23.57 38.62
C ASP A 157 -13.95 22.19 38.02
N LYS A 158 -14.76 21.72 37.06
CA LYS A 158 -14.63 20.37 36.49
C LYS A 158 -14.42 20.44 34.98
N ILE A 159 -13.47 19.64 34.52
CA ILE A 159 -13.26 19.36 33.10
C ILE A 159 -14.16 18.16 32.75
N GLU A 160 -15.07 18.36 31.82
CA GLU A 160 -15.93 17.29 31.28
C GLU A 160 -15.36 16.86 29.93
N ALA A 161 -15.06 15.57 29.78
CA ALA A 161 -14.58 14.99 28.54
C ALA A 161 -15.37 13.71 28.23
N VAL A 162 -15.64 13.48 26.94
CA VAL A 162 -16.27 12.25 26.46
C VAL A 162 -15.16 11.33 25.97
N ALA A 163 -14.98 10.17 26.63
CA ALA A 163 -14.11 9.12 26.13
C ALA A 163 -14.84 8.34 25.02
N ARG A 164 -14.15 8.10 23.90
CA ARG A 164 -14.64 7.30 22.78
C ARG A 164 -13.65 6.18 22.49
#